data_AF-A0A353R7I9-F1
#
_entry.id   AF-A0A353R7I9-F1
#
_cell.length_a   1.000
_cell.length_b   1.000
_cell.length_c   1.000
_cell.angle_alpha   90.00
_cell.angle_beta   90.00
_cell.angle_gamma   90.00
#
_symmetry.space_group_name_H-M   'P 1'
#
loop_
_entity.id
_entity.type
_entity.pdbx_description
1 polymer ?
#
loop_
_entity_poly.entity_id
_entity_poly.type
_entity_poly.pdbx_seq_one_letter_code
_entity_poly.pdbx_strand_id
1 'polypeptide(L)'
;MAKEKELSPKNNLSEVQDPEEIVIQQKEELEDYSEEVPEVHNLIKRNTSNASVPVDQFDWDAFEKESVYDTEKSVIEDQYIQTLNKIIENDIVEGTVVALNKREVIVNIGFKSEGVISINEFRYNPELAVGEKVDVYVETAEDRKGQLILSHKKARSLRSWDRINDAYDKDEIIKGYIKC
;
A
#
# COMPACT_ATOMS: atom_id res chain seq x y z
N MET A 1 54.77 3.77 -3.42
CA MET A 1 55.22 4.77 -2.41
C MET A 1 54.12 5.82 -2.35
N ALA A 2 53.14 5.71 -1.45
CA ALA A 2 53.18 5.93 0.00
C ALA A 2 53.08 7.42 0.40
N LYS A 3 52.14 7.66 1.33
CA LYS A 3 51.82 8.85 2.15
C LYS A 3 51.00 9.95 1.48
N GLU A 4 49.71 10.15 1.81
CA GLU A 4 49.06 10.52 3.10
C GLU A 4 49.34 11.95 3.57
N LYS A 5 48.24 12.59 4.01
CA LYS A 5 48.12 13.69 5.00
C LYS A 5 48.62 15.07 4.53
N GLU A 6 47.91 16.17 4.77
CA GLU A 6 47.09 16.48 5.94
C GLU A 6 46.09 17.60 5.64
N LEU A 7 44.84 17.42 6.06
CA LEU A 7 43.84 18.47 6.25
C LEU A 7 43.93 19.01 7.68
N SER A 8 43.36 20.22 7.85
CA SER A 8 43.02 20.94 9.10
C SER A 8 44.13 21.88 9.63
N PRO A 9 43.84 22.88 10.51
CA PRO A 9 42.69 23.02 11.42
C PRO A 9 42.11 24.48 11.44
N LYS A 10 41.07 24.91 12.16
CA LYS A 10 40.54 24.72 13.52
C LYS A 10 39.05 25.16 13.48
N ASN A 11 38.06 24.43 13.97
CA ASN A 11 37.65 24.12 15.34
C ASN A 11 37.44 25.32 16.28
N ASN A 12 36.15 25.60 16.57
CA ASN A 12 35.50 25.70 17.91
C ASN A 12 34.15 26.43 17.71
N LEU A 13 32.98 25.78 17.84
CA LEU A 13 32.17 25.63 19.07
C LEU A 13 32.19 26.91 19.93
N SER A 14 31.11 27.54 20.36
CA SER A 14 29.66 27.27 20.45
C SER A 14 29.07 28.47 21.19
N GLU A 15 27.90 29.00 20.87
CA GLU A 15 27.04 29.62 21.89
C GLU A 15 25.62 29.88 21.33
N VAL A 16 24.63 29.47 22.11
CA VAL A 16 23.18 29.67 21.94
C VAL A 16 22.79 30.92 22.72
N GLN A 17 22.02 31.86 22.15
CA GLN A 17 21.26 32.86 22.94
C GLN A 17 19.92 33.24 22.27
N ASP A 18 18.91 33.35 23.14
CA ASP A 18 17.45 33.41 22.91
C ASP A 18 16.89 34.77 22.43
N PRO A 19 15.61 34.84 21.98
CA PRO A 19 15.01 35.99 21.30
C PRO A 19 14.09 36.83 22.23
N GLU A 20 14.62 37.86 22.88
CA GLU A 20 13.81 38.85 23.62
C GLU A 20 14.36 40.27 23.44
N GLU A 21 14.23 40.89 22.27
CA GLU A 21 14.54 42.32 22.14
C GLU A 21 13.90 43.02 20.93
N ILE A 22 12.57 42.91 20.74
CA ILE A 22 11.85 43.85 19.85
C ILE A 22 10.42 44.11 20.38
N VAL A 23 10.33 44.66 21.59
CA VAL A 23 9.12 45.34 22.07
C VAL A 23 9.58 46.69 22.62
N ILE A 24 8.76 47.72 22.40
CA ILE A 24 8.88 49.11 22.91
C ILE A 24 9.55 50.09 21.93
N GLN A 25 8.82 50.50 20.87
CA GLN A 25 8.56 51.90 20.49
C GLN A 25 7.27 51.85 19.66
N GLN A 26 6.09 52.07 20.21
CA GLN A 26 5.46 53.39 20.30
C GLN A 26 4.21 53.27 21.22
N LYS A 27 4.25 53.92 22.38
CA LYS A 27 3.07 54.56 23.01
C LYS A 27 3.09 55.99 22.42
N GLU A 28 1.98 56.61 22.00
CA GLU A 28 0.91 57.14 22.85
C GLU A 28 -0.02 57.94 21.93
N GLU A 29 -1.34 57.71 21.94
CA GLU A 29 -2.36 58.77 21.92
C GLU A 29 -3.74 58.13 22.22
N LEU A 30 -4.33 58.49 23.35
CA LEU A 30 -5.65 58.07 23.83
C LEU A 30 -6.59 59.26 23.62
N GLU A 31 -7.53 59.16 22.69
CA GLU A 31 -8.74 59.98 22.69
C GLU A 31 -9.99 59.11 22.53
N ASP A 32 -10.91 59.39 23.43
CA ASP A 32 -12.18 58.73 23.72
C ASP A 32 -13.24 59.10 22.67
N TYR A 33 -13.84 58.11 22.00
CA TYR A 33 -15.20 58.24 21.47
C TYR A 33 -15.84 56.88 21.23
N SER A 34 -16.94 56.64 21.93
CA SER A 34 -17.84 55.51 21.79
C SER A 34 -18.49 55.48 20.42
N GLU A 35 -18.39 54.36 19.70
CA GLU A 35 -19.39 53.95 18.70
C GLU A 35 -19.32 52.43 18.46
N GLU A 36 -20.49 51.86 18.26
CA GLU A 36 -20.89 50.46 18.47
C GLU A 36 -20.19 49.46 17.53
N VAL A 37 -19.70 48.33 18.07
CA VAL A 37 -19.19 47.20 17.26
C VAL A 37 -20.26 46.09 17.22
N PRO A 38 -20.76 45.70 16.05
CA PRO A 38 -21.84 44.74 15.92
C PRO A 38 -21.42 43.34 16.38
N GLU A 39 -22.41 42.60 16.91
CA GLU A 39 -22.31 41.26 17.47
C GLU A 39 -21.52 40.29 16.57
N VAL A 40 -20.38 39.78 17.08
CA VAL A 40 -19.72 38.61 16.50
C VAL A 40 -20.46 37.37 16.98
N HIS A 41 -21.64 37.12 16.42
CA HIS A 41 -22.29 35.84 16.63
C HIS A 41 -21.44 34.74 15.95
N ASN A 42 -21.13 33.71 16.73
CA ASN A 42 -20.84 32.35 16.28
C ASN A 42 -19.65 32.13 15.33
N LEU A 43 -18.43 32.11 15.89
CA LEU A 43 -17.29 31.38 15.32
C LEU A 43 -16.88 30.19 16.21
N ILE A 44 -17.86 29.46 16.73
CA ILE A 44 -17.61 28.19 17.40
C ILE A 44 -18.57 27.15 16.82
N LYS A 45 -18.27 26.67 15.61
CA LYS A 45 -18.69 25.32 15.21
C LYS A 45 -17.82 24.33 15.98
N ARG A 46 -18.10 24.17 17.28
CA ARG A 46 -17.74 22.94 17.99
C ARG A 46 -18.71 21.89 17.47
N ASN A 47 -18.23 20.90 16.73
CA ASN A 47 -18.97 19.66 16.53
C ASN A 47 -19.25 19.09 17.93
N THR A 48 -20.39 19.43 18.51
CA THR A 48 -20.89 18.78 19.71
C THR A 48 -21.33 17.39 19.27
N SER A 49 -20.43 16.43 19.29
CA SER A 49 -20.79 15.03 19.20
C SER A 49 -21.93 14.77 20.20
N ASN A 50 -23.02 14.14 19.79
CA ASN A 50 -24.16 13.76 20.63
C ASN A 50 -23.79 12.91 21.87
N ALA A 51 -22.51 12.56 22.03
CA ALA A 51 -21.92 11.83 23.15
C ALA A 51 -22.07 12.47 24.54
N SER A 52 -22.50 13.74 24.66
CA SER A 52 -22.67 14.42 25.95
C SER A 52 -24.13 14.82 26.27
N VAL A 53 -25.09 14.30 25.51
CA VAL A 53 -26.51 14.62 25.67
C VAL A 53 -27.18 13.57 26.59
N PRO A 54 -28.04 13.96 27.54
CA PRO A 54 -28.83 13.01 28.35
C PRO A 54 -29.68 12.09 27.45
N VAL A 55 -29.90 10.85 27.88
CA VAL A 55 -30.59 9.80 27.09
C VAL A 55 -31.97 10.26 26.57
N ASP A 56 -32.70 11.05 27.37
CA ASP A 56 -34.05 11.52 27.02
C ASP A 56 -34.07 12.55 25.88
N GLN A 57 -32.93 13.20 25.61
CA GLN A 57 -32.75 14.20 24.55
C GLN A 57 -31.84 13.66 23.43
N PHE A 58 -31.49 12.36 23.47
CA PHE A 58 -30.63 11.75 22.46
C PHE A 58 -31.42 11.52 21.17
N ASP A 59 -31.03 12.25 20.13
CA ASP A 59 -31.60 12.12 18.80
C ASP A 59 -30.90 10.99 18.02
N TRP A 60 -31.57 9.83 17.96
CA TRP A 60 -31.10 8.66 17.21
C TRP A 60 -31.06 8.92 15.70
N ASP A 61 -32.00 9.69 15.15
CA ASP A 61 -32.09 9.95 13.71
C ASP A 61 -30.94 10.85 13.21
N ALA A 62 -30.48 11.78 14.06
CA ALA A 62 -29.31 12.61 13.77
C ALA A 62 -28.01 11.81 13.87
N PHE A 63 -27.88 10.91 14.86
CA PHE A 63 -26.69 10.10 15.04
C PHE A 63 -26.47 9.09 13.90
N GLU A 64 -27.54 8.48 13.38
CA GLU A 64 -27.43 7.54 12.24
C GLU A 64 -27.07 8.24 10.92
N LYS A 65 -27.43 9.52 10.77
CA LYS A 65 -27.15 10.30 9.56
C LYS A 65 -25.81 11.02 9.59
N GLU A 66 -25.26 11.27 10.78
CA GLU A 66 -23.91 11.83 10.93
C GLU A 66 -22.89 10.77 10.50
N SER A 67 -22.38 10.87 9.28
CA SER A 67 -21.28 10.02 8.85
C SER A 67 -20.03 10.39 9.65
N VAL A 68 -19.50 9.43 10.41
CA VAL A 68 -18.26 9.58 11.19
C VAL A 68 -17.05 9.96 10.31
N TYR A 69 -17.17 9.74 9.00
CA TYR A 69 -16.15 10.03 8.00
C TYR A 69 -16.60 11.20 7.13
N ASP A 70 -15.66 12.11 6.81
CA ASP A 70 -15.85 13.20 5.84
C ASP A 70 -16.07 12.69 4.40
N THR A 71 -15.67 11.44 4.13
CA THR A 71 -15.77 10.83 2.80
C THR A 71 -17.08 10.07 2.65
N GLU A 72 -17.70 10.20 1.47
CA GLU A 72 -18.87 9.42 1.08
C GLU A 72 -18.66 7.91 1.31
N LYS A 73 -19.67 7.25 1.88
CA LYS A 73 -19.66 5.81 2.20
C LYS A 73 -19.25 4.95 0.99
N SER A 74 -19.72 5.32 -0.21
CA SER A 74 -19.40 4.62 -1.46
C SER A 74 -17.89 4.60 -1.76
N VAL A 75 -17.18 5.70 -1.51
CA VAL A 75 -15.75 5.79 -1.80
C VAL A 75 -14.95 4.89 -0.85
N ILE A 76 -15.38 4.82 0.41
CA ILE A 76 -14.77 3.93 1.41
C ILE A 76 -15.04 2.46 1.03
N GLU A 77 -16.26 2.14 0.58
CA GLU A 77 -16.61 0.81 0.08
C GLU A 77 -15.74 0.40 -1.13
N ASP A 78 -15.55 1.30 -2.09
CA ASP A 78 -14.72 1.04 -3.27
C ASP A 78 -13.24 0.82 -2.90
N GLN A 79 -12.69 1.66 -2.02
CA GLN A 79 -11.34 1.50 -1.51
C GLN A 79 -11.16 0.17 -0.78
N TYR A 80 -12.13 -0.22 0.04
CA TYR A 80 -12.10 -1.50 0.74
C TYR A 80 -12.12 -2.68 -0.23
N ILE A 81 -13.01 -2.67 -1.23
CA ILE A 81 -13.09 -3.72 -2.24
C ILE A 81 -11.76 -3.86 -3.02
N GLN A 82 -11.10 -2.75 -3.35
CA GLN A 82 -9.80 -2.76 -4.01
C GLN A 82 -8.68 -3.40 -3.16
N THR A 83 -8.75 -3.27 -1.83
CA THR A 83 -7.77 -3.93 -0.94
C THR A 83 -8.03 -5.42 -0.74
N LEU A 84 -9.23 -5.90 -1.06
CA LEU A 84 -9.55 -7.32 -0.98
C LEU A 84 -9.01 -8.06 -2.20
N ASN A 85 -7.79 -8.59 -2.06
CA ASN A 85 -7.26 -9.58 -2.99
C ASN A 85 -8.07 -10.88 -2.88
N LYS A 86 -9.16 -10.97 -3.65
CA LYS A 86 -9.91 -12.22 -3.84
C LYS A 86 -9.19 -13.07 -4.87
N ILE A 87 -8.48 -14.08 -4.41
CA ILE A 87 -7.91 -15.08 -5.31
C ILE A 87 -9.00 -16.04 -5.70
N ILE A 88 -9.17 -16.21 -7.01
CA ILE A 88 -10.07 -17.20 -7.60
C ILE A 88 -9.22 -18.44 -7.84
N GLU A 89 -9.69 -19.60 -7.36
CA GLU A 89 -9.06 -20.87 -7.68
C GLU A 89 -9.06 -21.08 -9.19
N ASN A 90 -8.02 -21.73 -9.71
CA ASN A 90 -7.82 -21.97 -11.14
C ASN A 90 -7.47 -20.72 -11.96
N ASP A 91 -7.00 -19.65 -11.32
CA ASP A 91 -6.50 -18.45 -12.00
C ASP A 91 -4.96 -18.42 -12.07
N ILE A 92 -4.44 -17.61 -12.99
CA ILE A 92 -2.99 -17.35 -13.15
C ILE A 92 -2.69 -15.99 -12.53
N VAL A 93 -1.80 -15.98 -11.55
CA VAL A 93 -1.42 -14.77 -10.80
C VAL A 93 0.10 -14.58 -10.87
N GLU A 94 0.56 -13.33 -10.85
CA GLU A 94 1.98 -13.03 -10.69
C GLU A 94 2.40 -13.16 -9.22
N GLY A 95 3.42 -13.97 -8.96
CA GLY A 95 4.00 -14.18 -7.64
C GLY A 95 5.45 -13.74 -7.57
N THR A 96 5.92 -13.34 -6.38
CA THR A 96 7.32 -13.01 -6.12
C THR A 96 7.98 -14.12 -5.30
N VAL A 97 9.14 -14.59 -5.72
CA VAL A 97 9.90 -15.62 -4.98
C VAL A 97 10.44 -15.03 -3.69
N VAL A 98 10.03 -15.57 -2.54
CA VAL A 98 10.49 -15.13 -1.21
C VAL A 98 11.68 -15.97 -0.74
N ALA A 99 11.65 -17.28 -0.98
CA ALA A 99 12.71 -18.18 -0.55
C ALA A 99 12.84 -19.39 -1.48
N LEU A 100 14.06 -19.89 -1.61
CA LEU A 100 14.39 -21.06 -2.40
C LEU A 100 15.00 -22.13 -1.49
N ASN A 101 14.29 -23.25 -1.32
CA ASN A 101 14.76 -24.43 -0.63
C ASN A 101 15.16 -25.52 -1.64
N LYS A 102 15.90 -26.55 -1.19
CA LYS A 102 16.36 -27.65 -2.06
C LYS A 102 15.23 -28.48 -2.70
N ARG A 103 14.03 -28.45 -2.12
CA ARG A 103 12.87 -29.22 -2.58
C ARG A 103 11.72 -28.35 -3.08
N GLU A 104 11.60 -27.15 -2.54
CA GLU A 104 10.42 -26.31 -2.62
C GLU A 104 10.85 -24.85 -2.80
N VAL A 105 10.05 -24.10 -3.55
CA VAL A 105 10.17 -22.65 -3.73
C VAL A 105 8.95 -22.02 -3.08
N ILE A 106 9.20 -21.01 -2.25
CA ILE A 106 8.16 -20.26 -1.56
C ILE A 106 7.89 -18.98 -2.34
N VAL A 107 6.63 -18.78 -2.73
CA VAL A 107 6.20 -17.66 -3.57
C VAL A 107 5.07 -16.90 -2.89
N ASN A 108 5.18 -15.58 -2.87
CA ASN A 108 4.15 -14.69 -2.35
C ASN A 108 3.36 -14.07 -3.51
N ILE A 109 2.04 -14.25 -3.49
CA ILE A 109 1.08 -13.76 -4.49
C ILE A 109 0.17 -12.64 -3.94
N GLY A 110 0.53 -12.05 -2.80
CA GLY A 110 -0.28 -11.02 -2.13
C GLY A 110 -1.53 -11.57 -1.44
N PHE A 111 -1.53 -12.85 -1.05
CA PHE A 111 -2.60 -13.46 -0.27
C PHE A 111 -2.25 -13.56 1.22
N LYS A 112 -3.17 -14.11 2.01
CA LYS A 112 -2.97 -14.35 3.44
C LYS A 112 -1.84 -15.33 3.74
N SER A 113 -1.66 -16.34 2.89
CA SER A 113 -0.63 -17.37 3.01
C SER A 113 0.31 -17.36 1.81
N GLU A 114 1.56 -17.73 2.05
CA GLU A 114 2.54 -17.98 0.99
C GLU A 114 2.27 -19.32 0.32
N GLY A 115 2.53 -19.39 -0.98
CA GLY A 115 2.35 -20.60 -1.78
C GLY A 115 3.65 -21.39 -1.91
N VAL A 116 3.50 -22.71 -2.00
CA VAL A 116 4.62 -23.64 -2.15
C VAL A 116 4.59 -24.25 -3.55
N ILE A 117 5.73 -24.24 -4.23
CA ILE A 117 5.93 -24.85 -5.56
C ILE A 117 7.09 -25.84 -5.49
N SER A 118 6.97 -27.00 -6.15
CA SER A 118 8.08 -27.93 -6.24
C SER A 118 9.22 -27.38 -7.12
N ILE A 119 10.46 -27.50 -6.66
CA ILE A 119 11.65 -27.09 -7.44
C ILE A 119 11.74 -27.80 -8.81
N ASN A 120 11.09 -28.96 -8.95
CA ASN A 120 11.04 -29.70 -10.20
C ASN A 120 10.37 -28.93 -11.34
N GLU A 121 9.52 -27.95 -11.04
CA GLU A 121 8.84 -27.13 -12.05
C GLU A 121 9.77 -26.07 -12.66
N PHE A 122 10.84 -25.69 -11.95
CA PHE A 122 11.82 -24.68 -12.38
C PHE A 122 13.06 -25.26 -13.05
N ARG A 123 13.08 -26.56 -13.39
CA ARG A 123 14.26 -27.21 -14.02
C ARG A 123 14.75 -26.57 -15.31
N TYR A 124 13.87 -25.86 -16.01
CA TYR A 124 14.20 -25.20 -17.28
C TYR A 124 14.83 -23.81 -17.09
N ASN A 125 14.69 -23.22 -15.90
CA ASN A 125 15.26 -21.91 -15.57
C ASN A 125 16.15 -22.04 -14.32
N PRO A 126 17.43 -22.44 -14.47
CA PRO A 126 18.35 -22.60 -13.35
C PRO A 126 18.79 -21.26 -12.72
N GLU A 127 18.43 -20.12 -13.32
CA GLU A 127 18.80 -18.78 -12.85
C GLU A 127 17.80 -18.17 -11.86
N LEU A 128 16.80 -18.94 -11.41
CA LEU A 128 15.77 -18.46 -10.48
C LEU A 128 16.41 -17.92 -9.18
N ALA A 129 16.25 -16.61 -8.96
CA ALA A 129 16.75 -15.92 -7.77
C ALA A 129 15.60 -15.51 -6.84
N VAL A 130 15.93 -15.29 -5.57
CA VAL A 130 14.99 -14.68 -4.62
C VAL A 130 14.69 -13.24 -5.05
N GLY A 131 13.41 -12.89 -5.09
CA GLY A 131 12.91 -11.58 -5.55
C GLY A 131 12.45 -11.55 -7.01
N GLU A 132 12.62 -12.63 -7.76
CA GLU A 132 12.11 -12.71 -9.13
C GLU A 132 10.58 -12.85 -9.14
N LYS A 133 9.94 -12.24 -10.15
CA LYS A 133 8.52 -12.40 -10.43
C LYS A 133 8.29 -13.58 -11.36
N VAL A 134 7.38 -14.47 -10.98
CA VAL A 134 7.01 -15.66 -11.75
C VAL A 134 5.50 -15.79 -11.84
N ASP A 135 4.99 -16.25 -12.98
CA ASP A 135 3.57 -16.56 -13.11
C ASP A 135 3.26 -17.91 -12.49
N VAL A 136 2.22 -17.96 -11.68
CA VAL A 136 1.85 -19.15 -10.92
C VAL A 136 0.36 -19.40 -11.06
N TYR A 137 0.00 -20.68 -11.18
CA TYR A 137 -1.39 -21.11 -11.26
C TYR A 137 -1.85 -21.59 -9.89
N VAL A 138 -3.00 -21.10 -9.44
CA VAL A 138 -3.57 -21.46 -8.14
C VAL A 138 -4.35 -22.76 -8.27
N GLU A 139 -3.79 -23.87 -7.76
CA GLU A 139 -4.48 -25.17 -7.77
C GLU A 139 -5.50 -25.28 -6.64
N THR A 140 -5.13 -24.82 -5.44
CA THR A 140 -5.99 -24.87 -4.26
C THR A 140 -5.63 -23.68 -3.39
N ALA A 141 -6.62 -22.84 -3.09
CA ALA A 141 -6.39 -21.63 -2.29
C ALA A 141 -5.98 -21.97 -0.85
N GLU A 142 -6.51 -23.06 -0.29
CA GLU A 142 -6.20 -23.50 1.08
C GLU A 142 -6.32 -25.03 1.23
N ASP A 143 -5.22 -25.72 1.48
CA ASP A 143 -5.23 -27.13 1.91
C ASP A 143 -5.66 -27.25 3.40
N ARG A 144 -5.89 -28.47 3.89
CA ARG A 144 -6.21 -28.77 5.31
C ARG A 144 -5.23 -28.17 6.33
N LYS A 145 -4.03 -27.83 5.89
CA LYS A 145 -2.96 -27.20 6.70
C LYS A 145 -2.89 -25.67 6.54
N GLY A 146 -3.76 -25.04 5.76
CA GLY A 146 -3.72 -23.61 5.49
C GLY A 146 -2.69 -23.19 4.43
N GLN A 147 -2.12 -24.15 3.69
CA GLN A 147 -1.08 -23.89 2.69
C GLN A 147 -1.71 -23.68 1.31
N LEU A 148 -1.14 -22.75 0.55
CA LEU A 148 -1.57 -22.47 -0.82
C LEU A 148 -0.73 -23.32 -1.79
N ILE A 149 -1.40 -24.13 -2.60
CA ILE A 149 -0.74 -25.02 -3.57
C ILE A 149 -0.71 -24.33 -4.92
N LEU A 150 0.50 -24.12 -5.43
CA LEU A 150 0.76 -23.42 -6.69
C LEU A 150 1.46 -24.34 -7.69
N SER A 151 1.15 -24.16 -8.98
CA SER A 151 1.91 -24.78 -10.06
C SER A 151 2.36 -23.74 -11.08
N HIS A 152 3.67 -23.72 -11.32
CA HIS A 152 4.29 -22.89 -12.35
C HIS A 152 4.23 -23.57 -13.74
N LYS A 153 4.33 -24.90 -13.79
CA LYS A 153 4.23 -25.69 -15.03
C LYS A 153 2.85 -25.52 -15.69
N LYS A 154 1.77 -25.55 -14.89
CA LYS A 154 0.41 -25.30 -15.39
C LYS A 154 0.27 -23.88 -15.92
N ALA A 155 0.72 -22.87 -15.17
CA ALA A 155 0.71 -21.47 -15.61
C ALA A 155 1.42 -21.28 -16.96
N ARG A 156 2.63 -21.84 -17.12
CA ARG A 156 3.37 -21.77 -18.39
C ARG A 156 2.62 -22.43 -19.54
N SER A 157 1.96 -23.55 -19.28
CA SER A 157 1.24 -24.29 -20.31
C SER A 157 0.03 -23.50 -20.80
N LEU A 158 -0.74 -22.93 -19.86
CA LEU A 158 -1.87 -22.06 -20.17
C LEU A 158 -1.43 -20.79 -20.90
N ARG A 159 -0.41 -20.08 -20.41
CA ARG A 159 0.15 -18.90 -21.10
C ARG A 159 0.67 -19.22 -22.51
N SER A 160 1.18 -20.43 -22.72
CA SER A 160 1.60 -20.87 -24.05
C SER A 160 0.40 -21.12 -24.97
N TRP A 161 -0.72 -21.63 -24.44
CA TRP A 161 -1.98 -21.75 -25.17
C TRP A 161 -2.57 -20.39 -25.52
N ASP A 162 -2.57 -19.43 -24.58
CA ASP A 162 -3.02 -18.06 -24.83
C ASP A 162 -2.20 -17.43 -25.96
N ARG A 163 -0.88 -17.61 -25.92
CA ARG A 163 0.02 -17.14 -27.00
C ARG A 163 -0.30 -17.78 -28.36
N ILE A 164 -0.69 -19.05 -28.38
CA ILE A 164 -1.09 -19.73 -29.63
C ILE A 164 -2.41 -19.15 -30.15
N ASN A 165 -3.37 -18.90 -29.26
CA ASN A 165 -4.64 -18.30 -29.63
C ASN A 165 -4.46 -16.87 -30.18
N ASP A 166 -3.67 -16.06 -29.49
CA ASP A 166 -3.33 -14.70 -29.94
C ASP A 166 -2.63 -14.68 -31.30
N ALA A 167 -1.74 -15.65 -31.54
CA ALA A 167 -1.05 -15.78 -32.82
C ALA A 167 -1.98 -16.25 -33.94
N TYR A 168 -2.97 -17.09 -33.63
CA TYR A 168 -4.02 -17.49 -34.57
C TYR A 168 -4.89 -16.29 -34.96
N ASP A 169 -5.33 -15.48 -33.98
CA ASP A 169 -6.13 -14.29 -34.24
C ASP A 169 -5.38 -13.20 -35.03
N LYS A 170 -4.04 -13.18 -34.94
CA LYS A 170 -3.15 -12.23 -35.63
C LYS A 170 -2.54 -12.79 -36.92
N ASP A 171 -2.86 -14.03 -37.32
CA ASP A 171 -2.25 -14.75 -38.44
C ASP A 171 -0.69 -14.77 -38.37
N GLU A 172 -0.12 -14.91 -37.17
CA GLU A 172 1.32 -14.89 -36.93
C GLU A 172 1.97 -16.28 -37.15
N ILE A 173 3.14 -16.32 -37.80
CA ILE A 173 3.88 -17.56 -38.06
C ILE A 173 4.70 -17.97 -36.84
N ILE A 174 4.32 -19.07 -36.17
CA ILE A 174 5.04 -19.64 -35.03
C ILE A 174 6.09 -20.68 -35.51
N LYS A 175 7.33 -20.56 -35.03
CA LYS A 175 8.38 -21.56 -35.27
C LYS A 175 8.28 -22.70 -34.25
N GLY A 176 8.09 -23.94 -34.73
CA GLY A 176 8.07 -25.15 -33.91
C GLY A 176 9.23 -26.09 -34.23
N TYR A 177 9.59 -26.96 -33.29
CA TYR A 177 10.57 -28.04 -33.49
C TYR A 177 9.85 -29.39 -33.54
N ILE A 178 10.10 -30.20 -34.56
CA ILE A 178 9.56 -31.56 -34.69
C ILE A 178 10.55 -32.53 -34.03
N LYS A 179 10.10 -33.20 -32.96
CA LYS A 179 10.90 -34.23 -32.29
C LYS A 179 10.66 -35.57 -32.98
N CYS A 180 11.64 -36.03 -33.76
CA CYS A 180 11.72 -37.39 -34.30
C CYS A 180 12.11 -38.41 -33.23
#